data_AF-A0A9P8FMW8-F1
#
_entry.id   AF-A0A9P8FMW8-F1
#
_cell.length_a   1.000
_cell.length_b   1.000
_cell.length_c   1.000
_cell.angle_alpha   90.00
_cell.angle_beta   90.00
_cell.angle_gamma   90.00
#
_symmetry.space_group_name_H-M   'P 1'
#
loop_
_entity.id
_entity.type
_entity.pdbx_description
1 polymer ?
#
loop_
_entity_poly.entity_id
_entity_poly.type
_entity_poly.pdbx_seq_one_letter_code
_entity_poly.pdbx_strand_id
1 'polypeptide(L)'
;ASLSPEVRQTWSRLLVSLQDAGHSLHPVSLPSTHQALSAYYVLAPAEASSNLAKYDGVRYGHRTSGPDANPKDNLPLFAATRGEGFGPEVQRRILLGAYTLSSEAMDNYFVQAQRVRRLVQMDFDNVFALQNPLLDAQTEKSGNAANVDVLIAPTAPTLPPTLAEVEKLSPVEMYMNDVLTVPASLAGLPALSVPVKLQGGAKEPDDVDFVGMQVIGQFGDDALVLEVGQVIEKLQSTDA
;
A
#
# COMPACT_ATOMS: atom_id res chain seq x y z
N ALA A 1 -9.22 -10.65 3.34
CA ALA A 1 -10.42 -9.91 2.90
C ALA A 1 -10.98 -10.60 1.66
N SER A 2 -12.30 -10.75 1.56
CA SER A 2 -12.96 -11.21 0.32
C SER A 2 -13.13 -10.02 -0.61
N LEU A 3 -12.80 -10.16 -1.90
CA LEU A 3 -13.09 -9.15 -2.92
C LEU A 3 -14.61 -9.03 -3.10
N SER A 4 -15.12 -7.81 -3.32
CA SER A 4 -16.52 -7.62 -3.69
C SER A 4 -16.79 -8.30 -5.05
N PRO A 5 -18.03 -8.76 -5.30
CA PRO A 5 -18.38 -9.42 -6.56
C PRO A 5 -18.08 -8.58 -7.79
N GLU A 6 -18.35 -7.28 -7.73
CA GLU A 6 -18.17 -6.31 -8.83
C GLU A 6 -16.70 -6.14 -9.18
N VAL A 7 -15.84 -6.01 -8.15
CA VAL A 7 -14.38 -5.93 -8.31
C VAL A 7 -13.85 -7.23 -8.91
N ARG A 8 -14.27 -8.38 -8.37
CA ARG A 8 -13.83 -9.70 -8.84
C ARG A 8 -14.23 -9.96 -10.30
N GLN A 9 -15.47 -9.65 -10.66
CA GLN A 9 -15.98 -9.83 -12.02
C GLN A 9 -15.23 -8.94 -13.00
N THR A 10 -15.01 -7.67 -12.65
CA THR A 10 -14.30 -6.71 -13.50
C THR A 10 -12.84 -7.11 -13.69
N TRP A 11 -12.17 -7.58 -12.64
CA TRP A 11 -10.81 -8.13 -12.72
C TRP A 11 -10.74 -9.35 -13.63
N SER A 12 -11.65 -10.30 -13.44
CA SER A 12 -11.68 -11.54 -14.23
C SER A 12 -11.91 -11.24 -15.72
N ARG A 13 -12.80 -10.28 -16.03
CA ARG A 13 -13.04 -9.80 -17.39
C ARG A 13 -11.80 -9.14 -17.99
N LEU A 14 -11.12 -8.26 -17.25
CA LEU A 14 -9.90 -7.63 -17.73
C LEU A 14 -8.84 -8.69 -18.10
N LEU A 15 -8.66 -9.71 -17.26
CA LEU A 15 -7.71 -10.78 -17.54
C LEU A 15 -8.04 -11.52 -18.84
N VAL A 16 -9.32 -11.80 -19.10
CA VAL A 16 -9.77 -12.40 -20.36
C VAL A 16 -9.49 -11.47 -21.54
N SER A 17 -9.81 -10.17 -21.44
CA SER A 17 -9.51 -9.20 -22.51
C SER A 17 -8.01 -9.09 -22.81
N LEU A 18 -7.14 -9.16 -21.80
CA LEU A 18 -5.69 -9.22 -21.98
C LEU A 18 -5.26 -10.51 -22.68
N GLN A 19 -5.89 -11.63 -22.34
CA GLN A 19 -5.63 -12.91 -22.99
C GLN A 19 -6.04 -12.91 -24.47
N ASP A 20 -7.22 -12.37 -24.78
CA ASP A 20 -7.73 -12.21 -26.15
C ASP A 20 -6.85 -11.26 -26.99
N ALA A 21 -6.23 -10.27 -26.33
CA ALA A 21 -5.25 -9.38 -26.94
C ALA A 21 -3.86 -10.02 -27.18
N GLY A 22 -3.68 -11.30 -26.79
CA GLY A 22 -2.48 -12.09 -27.06
C GLY A 22 -1.51 -12.21 -25.89
N HIS A 23 -1.86 -11.74 -24.69
CA HIS A 23 -1.01 -11.90 -23.50
C HIS A 23 -1.24 -13.27 -22.83
N SER A 24 -0.20 -13.85 -22.24
CA SER A 24 -0.33 -15.10 -21.47
C SER A 24 -0.63 -14.83 -19.99
N LEU A 25 -1.54 -15.61 -19.42
CA LEU A 25 -1.86 -15.56 -18.00
C LEU A 25 -1.17 -16.70 -17.26
N HIS A 26 -0.38 -16.36 -16.24
CA HIS A 26 0.33 -17.34 -15.41
C HIS A 26 -0.09 -17.18 -13.96
N PRO A 27 -0.52 -18.26 -13.27
CA PRO A 27 -0.73 -18.21 -11.84
C PRO A 27 0.62 -18.04 -11.13
N VAL A 28 0.66 -17.15 -10.15
CA VAL A 28 1.86 -16.89 -9.33
C VAL A 28 1.56 -17.18 -7.86
N SER A 29 2.63 -17.39 -7.08
CA SER A 29 2.53 -17.58 -5.62
C SER A 29 3.31 -16.50 -4.91
N LEU A 30 2.65 -15.77 -4.01
CA LEU A 30 3.24 -14.71 -3.18
C LEU A 30 2.90 -14.98 -1.70
N PRO A 31 3.48 -16.04 -1.10
CA PRO A 31 3.02 -16.59 0.17
C PRO A 31 3.10 -15.62 1.35
N SER A 32 4.00 -14.64 1.35
CA SER A 32 4.24 -13.71 2.45
C SER A 32 3.35 -12.46 2.41
N THR A 33 2.63 -12.23 1.31
CA THR A 33 1.80 -11.02 1.14
C THR A 33 0.68 -10.88 2.17
N HIS A 34 0.19 -11.99 2.74
CA HIS A 34 -0.79 -11.96 3.83
C HIS A 34 -0.27 -11.28 5.11
N GLN A 35 1.06 -11.17 5.28
CA GLN A 35 1.71 -10.50 6.42
C GLN A 35 2.10 -9.05 6.11
N ALA A 36 2.05 -8.65 4.84
CA ALA A 36 2.50 -7.34 4.37
C ALA A 36 1.78 -6.19 5.08
N LEU A 37 0.45 -6.31 5.23
CA LEU A 37 -0.34 -5.26 5.89
C LEU A 37 0.09 -5.05 7.34
N SER A 38 0.26 -6.12 8.11
CA SER A 38 0.72 -6.05 9.49
C SER A 38 2.13 -5.47 9.60
N ALA A 39 3.05 -5.89 8.73
CA ALA A 39 4.41 -5.35 8.70
C ALA A 39 4.42 -3.85 8.38
N TYR A 40 3.62 -3.41 7.41
CA TYR A 40 3.51 -2.00 7.05
C TYR A 40 2.98 -1.15 8.20
N TYR A 41 1.95 -1.62 8.91
CA TYR A 41 1.40 -0.91 10.06
C TYR A 41 2.28 -0.98 11.33
N VAL A 42 3.47 -1.60 11.24
CA VAL A 42 4.57 -1.45 12.21
C VAL A 42 5.64 -0.49 11.68
N LEU A 43 6.09 -0.71 10.44
CA LEU A 43 7.19 0.05 9.83
C LEU A 43 6.78 1.51 9.56
N ALA A 44 5.64 1.74 8.93
CA ALA A 44 5.21 3.09 8.54
C ALA A 44 4.96 3.98 9.77
N PRO A 45 4.31 3.53 10.86
CA PRO A 45 4.22 4.31 12.09
C PRO A 45 5.59 4.57 12.76
N ALA A 46 6.49 3.58 12.78
CA ALA A 46 7.85 3.75 13.31
C ALA A 46 8.63 4.82 12.55
N GLU A 47 8.60 4.80 11.21
CA GLU A 47 9.24 5.82 10.39
C GLU A 47 8.54 7.18 10.53
N ALA A 48 7.20 7.19 10.61
CA ALA A 48 6.42 8.41 10.82
C ALA A 48 6.75 9.07 12.17
N SER A 49 6.89 8.31 13.26
CA SER A 49 7.21 8.86 14.58
C SER A 49 8.54 9.63 14.56
N SER A 50 9.54 9.09 13.86
CA SER A 50 10.84 9.73 13.64
C SER A 50 10.74 10.93 12.70
N ASN A 51 10.13 10.77 11.53
CA ASN A 51 10.00 11.82 10.52
C ASN A 51 9.21 13.04 11.00
N LEU A 52 8.22 12.83 11.89
CA LEU A 52 7.38 13.88 12.45
C LEU A 52 7.97 14.51 13.72
N ALA A 53 9.10 14.01 14.25
CA ALA A 53 9.75 14.58 15.42
C ALA A 53 10.22 16.03 15.19
N LYS A 54 10.52 16.40 13.93
CA LYS A 54 10.95 17.75 13.53
C LYS A 54 9.89 18.84 13.69
N TYR A 55 8.61 18.47 13.82
CA TYR A 55 7.53 19.43 14.04
C TYR A 55 7.42 19.72 15.53
N ASP A 56 8.16 20.74 15.95
CA ASP A 56 8.37 21.15 17.35
C ASP A 56 7.97 22.61 17.61
N GLY A 57 7.57 23.35 16.57
CA GLY A 57 7.22 24.78 16.64
C GLY A 57 8.41 25.73 16.87
N VAL A 58 9.65 25.22 16.83
CA VAL A 58 10.86 26.03 17.06
C VAL A 58 11.28 26.77 15.80
N ARG A 59 11.36 26.05 14.68
CA ARG A 59 11.86 26.59 13.40
C ARG A 59 10.74 27.07 12.49
N TYR A 60 9.59 26.40 12.53
CA TYR A 60 8.46 26.66 11.65
C TYR A 60 7.19 25.98 12.19
N GLY A 61 6.04 26.39 11.64
CA GLY A 61 4.74 25.77 11.91
C GLY A 61 4.03 26.29 13.15
N HIS A 62 3.07 25.49 13.64
CA HIS A 62 2.31 25.79 14.85
C HIS A 62 3.22 25.82 16.07
N ARG A 63 2.98 26.77 16.97
CA ARG A 63 3.59 26.84 18.29
C ARG A 63 2.50 27.23 19.27
N THR A 64 2.36 26.48 20.36
CA THR A 64 1.39 26.84 21.41
C THR A 64 1.69 28.24 21.96
N SER A 65 0.64 28.99 22.29
CA SER A 65 0.76 30.30 22.93
C SER A 65 1.03 30.19 24.44
N GLY A 66 0.76 29.02 25.04
CA GLY A 66 0.98 28.73 26.45
C GLY A 66 2.41 28.29 26.79
N PRO A 67 2.69 27.98 28.07
CA PRO A 67 3.95 27.38 28.46
C PRO A 67 4.08 26.00 27.79
N ASP A 68 5.16 25.80 27.04
CA ASP A 68 5.44 24.55 26.31
C ASP A 68 6.50 23.67 26.98
N ALA A 69 6.78 23.96 28.26
CA ALA A 69 7.56 23.16 29.19
C ALA A 69 7.32 23.65 30.63
N ASN A 70 6.96 22.74 31.54
CA ASN A 70 6.92 23.05 32.97
C ASN A 70 7.28 21.81 33.80
N PRO A 71 8.49 21.76 34.41
CA PRO A 71 8.89 20.66 35.27
C PRO A 71 8.02 20.47 36.51
N LYS A 72 7.36 21.53 37.01
CA LYS A 72 6.49 21.44 38.19
C LYS A 72 5.15 20.77 37.90
N ASP A 73 4.70 20.86 36.65
CA ASP A 73 3.43 20.28 36.19
C ASP A 73 3.64 18.99 35.38
N ASN A 74 4.87 18.44 35.38
CA ASN A 74 5.30 17.33 34.52
C ASN A 74 4.99 17.54 33.02
N LEU A 75 4.95 18.79 32.56
CA LEU A 75 4.68 19.11 31.17
C LEU A 75 5.97 18.95 30.36
N PRO A 76 6.07 17.92 29.50
CA PRO A 76 7.28 17.69 28.71
C PRO A 76 7.44 18.80 27.68
N LEU A 77 8.69 19.16 27.39
CA LEU A 77 9.01 20.14 26.36
C LEU A 77 8.41 19.73 25.01
N PHE A 78 7.77 20.68 24.32
CA PHE A 78 7.09 20.52 23.02
C PHE A 78 5.76 19.73 23.05
N ALA A 79 5.35 19.18 24.19
CA ALA A 79 4.18 18.32 24.25
C ALA A 79 2.89 19.06 23.90
N ALA A 80 2.72 20.30 24.36
CA ALA A 80 1.52 21.10 24.10
C ALA A 80 1.47 21.50 22.62
N THR A 81 2.57 22.02 22.07
CA THR A 81 2.66 22.36 20.63
C THR A 81 2.30 21.18 19.73
N ARG A 82 2.82 19.98 20.03
CA ARG A 82 2.54 18.77 19.24
C ARG A 82 1.14 18.23 19.46
N GLY A 83 0.64 18.28 20.69
CA GLY A 83 -0.70 17.82 21.06
C GLY A 83 -1.81 18.65 20.42
N GLU A 84 -1.62 19.96 20.32
CA GLU A 84 -2.55 20.87 19.62
C GLU A 84 -2.44 20.75 18.10
N GLY A 85 -1.22 20.58 17.58
CA GLY A 85 -0.95 20.64 16.14
C GLY A 85 -1.26 19.35 15.36
N PHE A 86 -1.20 18.18 15.99
CA PHE A 86 -1.45 16.91 15.31
C PHE A 86 -2.88 16.40 15.51
N GLY A 87 -3.51 15.95 14.42
CA GLY A 87 -4.79 15.24 14.47
C GLY A 87 -4.69 13.85 15.11
N PRO A 88 -5.84 13.26 15.48
CA PRO A 88 -5.90 12.03 16.30
C PRO A 88 -5.22 10.82 15.64
N GLU A 89 -5.35 10.65 14.32
CA GLU A 89 -4.71 9.53 13.60
C GLU A 89 -3.19 9.69 13.56
N VAL A 90 -2.69 10.91 13.37
CA VAL A 90 -1.26 11.20 13.39
C VAL A 90 -0.67 10.94 14.77
N GLN A 91 -1.34 11.39 15.83
CA GLN A 91 -0.93 11.10 17.21
C GLN A 91 -0.90 9.60 17.49
N ARG A 92 -1.92 8.85 17.05
CA ARG A 92 -1.98 7.38 17.19
C ARG A 92 -0.76 6.70 16.54
N ARG A 93 -0.41 7.10 15.31
CA ARG A 93 0.76 6.56 14.59
C ARG A 93 2.07 6.95 15.25
N ILE A 94 2.22 8.18 15.75
CA ILE A 94 3.42 8.60 16.48
C ILE A 94 3.60 7.75 17.75
N LEU A 95 2.54 7.55 18.52
CA LEU A 95 2.58 6.75 19.75
C LEU A 95 2.93 5.29 19.46
N LEU A 96 2.26 4.67 18.49
CA LEU A 96 2.55 3.29 18.09
C LEU A 96 3.98 3.15 17.53
N GLY A 97 4.41 4.10 16.71
CA GLY A 97 5.76 4.13 16.16
C GLY A 97 6.84 4.28 17.24
N ALA A 98 6.64 5.20 18.20
CA ALA A 98 7.56 5.38 19.31
C ALA A 98 7.62 4.12 20.20
N TYR A 99 6.48 3.46 20.44
CA TYR A 99 6.44 2.19 21.18
C TYR A 99 7.22 1.10 20.44
N THR A 100 6.96 0.90 19.15
CA THR A 100 7.61 -0.16 18.36
C THR A 100 9.12 0.02 18.20
N LEU A 101 9.63 1.25 18.35
CA LEU A 101 11.06 1.56 18.37
C LEU A 101 11.69 1.58 19.77
N SER A 102 10.90 1.40 20.84
CA SER A 102 11.41 1.37 22.21
C SER A 102 12.34 0.17 22.42
N SER A 103 13.30 0.30 23.35
CA SER A 103 14.30 -0.73 23.64
C SER A 103 13.69 -2.08 24.04
N GLU A 104 12.48 -2.08 24.58
CA GLU A 104 11.78 -3.30 25.03
C GLU A 104 10.98 -3.97 23.91
N ALA A 105 10.61 -3.23 22.86
CA ALA A 105 9.70 -3.70 21.81
C ALA A 105 10.37 -3.86 20.44
N MET A 106 11.50 -3.18 20.17
CA MET A 106 12.17 -3.12 18.87
C MET A 106 12.36 -4.49 18.21
N ASP A 107 12.93 -5.44 18.95
CA ASP A 107 13.23 -6.78 18.44
C ASP A 107 11.97 -7.60 18.13
N ASN A 108 10.89 -7.35 18.87
CA ASN A 108 9.63 -8.09 18.76
C ASN A 108 8.71 -7.53 17.67
N TYR A 109 8.82 -6.24 17.35
CA TYR A 109 7.95 -5.57 16.38
C TYR A 109 8.71 -5.10 15.15
N PHE A 110 9.55 -4.06 15.28
CA PHE A 110 10.18 -3.40 14.13
C PHE A 110 11.13 -4.35 13.38
N VAL A 111 11.98 -5.09 14.10
CA VAL A 111 12.91 -6.05 13.49
C VAL A 111 12.16 -7.20 12.81
N GLN A 112 11.09 -7.71 13.40
CA GLN A 112 10.26 -8.74 12.77
C GLN A 112 9.56 -8.22 11.52
N ALA A 113 9.02 -7.00 11.56
CA ALA A 113 8.39 -6.38 10.41
C ALA A 113 9.38 -6.15 9.25
N GLN A 114 10.64 -5.78 9.53
CA GLN A 114 11.69 -5.71 8.50
C GLN A 114 12.00 -7.08 7.88
N ARG A 115 11.99 -8.16 8.67
CA ARG A 115 12.15 -9.53 8.13
C ARG A 115 11.00 -9.91 7.21
N VAL A 116 9.76 -9.62 7.61
CA VAL A 116 8.57 -9.84 6.75
C VAL A 116 8.68 -9.02 5.46
N ARG A 117 9.09 -7.75 5.54
CA ARG A 117 9.34 -6.92 4.34
C ARG A 117 10.32 -7.61 3.38
N ARG A 118 11.40 -8.20 3.89
CA ARG A 118 12.36 -8.93 3.06
C ARG A 118 11.74 -10.18 2.42
N LEU A 119 10.91 -10.93 3.15
CA LEU A 119 10.19 -12.08 2.58
C LEU A 119 9.22 -11.66 1.45
N VAL A 120 8.49 -10.56 1.65
CA VAL A 120 7.62 -9.99 0.61
C VAL A 120 8.42 -9.58 -0.62
N GLN A 121 9.56 -8.91 -0.45
CA GLN A 121 10.47 -8.58 -1.56
C GLN A 121 10.90 -9.84 -2.33
N MET A 122 11.36 -10.86 -1.60
CA MET A 122 11.81 -12.12 -2.21
C MET A 122 10.68 -12.81 -3.00
N ASP A 123 9.44 -12.78 -2.50
CA ASP A 123 8.31 -13.35 -3.23
C ASP A 123 8.11 -12.66 -4.58
N PHE A 124 8.14 -11.32 -4.63
CA PHE A 124 8.04 -10.58 -5.88
C PHE A 124 9.25 -10.79 -6.80
N ASP A 125 10.46 -10.71 -6.26
CA ASP A 125 11.71 -10.92 -7.01
C ASP A 125 11.74 -12.30 -7.69
N ASN A 126 11.13 -13.31 -7.05
CA ASN A 126 11.04 -14.66 -7.56
C ASN A 126 9.99 -14.84 -8.67
N VAL A 127 8.97 -13.98 -8.79
CA VAL A 127 7.92 -14.14 -9.83
C VAL A 127 8.14 -13.27 -11.07
N PHE A 128 8.96 -12.23 -10.98
CA PHE A 128 9.23 -11.40 -12.15
C PHE A 128 10.27 -12.06 -13.06
N ALA A 129 10.08 -11.97 -14.37
CA ALA A 129 11.06 -12.38 -15.36
C ALA A 129 12.32 -11.50 -15.26
N LEU A 130 12.13 -10.17 -15.21
CA LEU A 130 13.21 -9.22 -14.99
C LEU A 130 13.86 -9.42 -13.61
N GLN A 131 15.20 -9.47 -13.58
CA GLN A 131 15.96 -9.54 -12.34
C GLN A 131 15.97 -8.18 -11.66
N ASN A 132 15.79 -8.17 -10.34
CA ASN A 132 15.93 -6.95 -9.55
C ASN A 132 17.39 -6.45 -9.63
N PRO A 133 17.64 -5.26 -10.19
CA PRO A 133 18.98 -4.75 -10.43
C PRO A 133 19.73 -4.37 -9.13
N LEU A 134 19.04 -4.32 -7.99
CA LEU A 134 19.65 -4.06 -6.69
C LEU A 134 20.18 -5.32 -6.00
N LEU A 135 19.90 -6.51 -6.55
CA LEU A 135 20.38 -7.78 -6.00
C LEU A 135 21.62 -8.26 -6.75
N ASP A 136 22.53 -8.91 -6.01
CA ASP A 136 23.71 -9.51 -6.60
C ASP A 136 23.31 -10.58 -7.64
N ALA A 137 24.05 -10.66 -8.74
CA ALA A 137 23.80 -11.60 -9.83
C ALA A 137 23.81 -13.09 -9.39
N GLN A 138 24.41 -13.39 -8.24
CA GLN A 138 24.43 -14.73 -7.64
C GLN A 138 23.19 -15.07 -6.81
N THR A 139 22.25 -14.13 -6.67
CA THR A 139 20.99 -14.40 -5.97
C THR A 139 20.13 -15.29 -6.88
N GLU A 140 20.21 -16.60 -6.67
CA GLU A 140 19.40 -17.57 -7.42
C GLU A 140 17.91 -17.35 -7.14
N LYS A 141 17.11 -17.27 -8.20
CA LYS A 141 15.65 -17.35 -8.07
C LYS A 141 15.29 -18.73 -7.56
N SER A 142 14.36 -18.80 -6.61
CA SER A 142 13.83 -20.07 -6.12
C SER A 142 13.27 -20.89 -7.30
N GLY A 143 13.59 -22.19 -7.35
CA GLY A 143 13.42 -23.09 -8.51
C GLY A 143 11.98 -23.38 -8.99
N ASN A 144 11.00 -22.55 -8.62
CA ASN A 144 9.62 -22.61 -9.10
C ASN A 144 9.05 -21.20 -9.38
N ALA A 145 9.90 -20.32 -9.88
CA ALA A 145 9.57 -18.95 -10.29
C ALA A 145 8.58 -18.97 -11.47
N ALA A 146 7.40 -18.36 -11.29
CA ALA A 146 6.67 -17.84 -12.44
C ALA A 146 7.58 -16.80 -13.11
N ASN A 147 7.70 -16.79 -14.44
CA ASN A 147 8.48 -15.77 -15.15
C ASN A 147 7.49 -14.82 -15.81
N VAL A 148 6.89 -13.94 -15.02
CA VAL A 148 5.93 -12.95 -15.52
C VAL A 148 6.58 -11.57 -15.63
N ASP A 149 6.17 -10.77 -16.60
CA ASP A 149 6.72 -9.42 -16.76
C ASP A 149 6.04 -8.41 -15.81
N VAL A 150 4.73 -8.58 -15.61
CA VAL A 150 3.92 -7.75 -14.71
C VAL A 150 2.92 -8.59 -13.92
N LEU A 151 2.45 -8.04 -12.81
CA LEU A 151 1.33 -8.58 -12.03
C LEU A 151 0.11 -7.68 -12.18
N ILE A 152 -1.06 -8.29 -12.37
CA ILE A 152 -2.35 -7.60 -12.44
C ILE A 152 -3.24 -8.03 -11.28
N ALA A 153 -3.63 -7.07 -10.45
CA ALA A 153 -4.53 -7.29 -9.32
C ALA A 153 -5.50 -6.10 -9.18
N PRO A 154 -6.65 -6.24 -8.52
CA PRO A 154 -7.44 -5.06 -8.13
C PRO A 154 -6.62 -4.14 -7.23
N THR A 155 -6.84 -2.83 -7.35
CA THR A 155 -6.19 -1.84 -6.46
C THR A 155 -6.83 -1.85 -5.08
N ALA A 156 -8.15 -1.99 -5.01
CA ALA A 156 -8.91 -2.05 -3.76
C ALA A 156 -9.80 -3.31 -3.73
N PRO A 157 -10.09 -3.86 -2.54
CA PRO A 157 -10.92 -5.06 -2.41
C PRO A 157 -12.42 -4.80 -2.64
N THR A 158 -12.87 -3.54 -2.51
CA THR A 158 -14.27 -3.13 -2.61
C THR A 158 -14.41 -1.89 -3.50
N LEU A 159 -15.67 -1.54 -3.81
CA LEU A 159 -16.00 -0.22 -4.37
C LEU A 159 -15.71 0.90 -3.35
N PRO A 160 -15.56 2.15 -3.81
CA PRO A 160 -15.42 3.30 -2.94
C PRO A 160 -16.54 3.37 -1.89
N PRO A 161 -16.21 3.44 -0.58
CA PRO A 161 -17.21 3.61 0.45
C PRO A 161 -17.71 5.06 0.49
N THR A 162 -18.95 5.24 0.93
CA THR A 162 -19.51 6.56 1.25
C THR A 162 -18.88 7.12 2.52
N LEU A 163 -18.92 8.45 2.70
CA LEU A 163 -18.43 9.09 3.93
C LEU A 163 -19.10 8.54 5.18
N ALA A 164 -20.42 8.32 5.12
CA ALA A 164 -21.19 7.79 6.24
C ALA A 164 -20.83 6.34 6.61
N GLU A 165 -20.31 5.56 5.66
CA GLU A 165 -19.76 4.23 5.94
C GLU A 165 -18.39 4.34 6.60
N VAL A 166 -17.50 5.18 6.07
CA VAL A 166 -16.16 5.40 6.61
C VAL A 166 -16.19 5.87 8.06
N GLU A 167 -17.11 6.77 8.42
CA GLU A 167 -17.27 7.27 9.79
C GLU A 167 -17.62 6.17 10.81
N LYS A 168 -18.16 5.05 10.35
CA LYS A 168 -18.54 3.91 11.21
C LYS A 168 -17.44 2.86 11.31
N LEU A 169 -16.41 2.93 10.46
CA LEU A 169 -15.32 1.95 10.43
C LEU A 169 -14.35 2.21 11.58
N SER A 170 -13.90 1.12 12.19
CA SER A 170 -12.74 1.14 13.06
C SER A 170 -11.46 1.43 12.26
N PRO A 171 -10.39 1.95 12.90
CA PRO A 171 -9.10 2.13 12.24
C PRO A 171 -8.57 0.87 11.55
N VAL A 172 -8.78 -0.30 12.16
CA VAL A 172 -8.32 -1.57 11.59
C VAL A 172 -9.09 -1.93 10.32
N GLU A 173 -10.40 -1.66 10.27
CA GLU A 173 -11.21 -1.89 9.07
C GLU A 173 -10.80 -0.95 7.94
N MET A 174 -10.48 0.31 8.25
CA MET A 174 -9.96 1.23 7.24
C MET A 174 -8.66 0.73 6.60
N TYR A 175 -7.78 0.10 7.39
CA TYR A 175 -6.50 -0.43 6.91
C TYR A 175 -6.66 -1.60 5.94
N MET A 176 -7.77 -2.34 6.00
CA MET A 176 -8.02 -3.47 5.09
C MET A 176 -8.15 -3.04 3.63
N ASN A 177 -8.46 -1.77 3.37
CA ASN A 177 -8.48 -1.22 2.02
C ASN A 177 -7.10 -1.22 1.35
N ASP A 178 -6.03 -1.17 2.15
CA ASP A 178 -4.64 -1.13 1.66
C ASP A 178 -4.04 -2.53 1.42
N VAL A 179 -4.81 -3.60 1.63
CA VAL A 179 -4.30 -4.98 1.62
C VAL A 179 -3.66 -5.38 0.28
N LEU A 180 -4.10 -4.77 -0.83
CA LEU A 180 -3.60 -5.05 -2.18
C LEU A 180 -2.52 -4.06 -2.65
N THR A 181 -2.36 -2.91 -2.00
CA THR A 181 -1.42 -1.85 -2.42
C THR A 181 -0.13 -1.86 -1.60
N VAL A 182 -0.23 -2.11 -0.30
CA VAL A 182 0.91 -2.14 0.62
C VAL A 182 2.01 -3.13 0.23
N PRO A 183 1.73 -4.36 -0.27
CA PRO A 183 2.79 -5.29 -0.66
C PRO A 183 3.79 -4.70 -1.66
N ALA A 184 3.32 -3.96 -2.68
CA ALA A 184 4.18 -3.33 -3.67
C ALA A 184 5.07 -2.24 -3.05
N SER A 185 4.50 -1.40 -2.18
CA SER A 185 5.23 -0.36 -1.44
C SER A 185 6.32 -0.95 -0.53
N LEU A 186 6.02 -2.02 0.19
CA LEU A 186 7.01 -2.73 1.02
C LEU A 186 8.13 -3.33 0.17
N ALA A 187 7.78 -3.88 -0.99
CA ALA A 187 8.73 -4.43 -1.92
C ALA A 187 9.60 -3.36 -2.60
N GLY A 188 9.09 -2.14 -2.71
CA GLY A 188 9.77 -1.02 -3.39
C GLY A 188 9.57 -1.07 -4.90
N LEU A 189 8.41 -1.55 -5.35
CA LEU A 189 8.13 -1.80 -6.77
C LEU A 189 7.31 -0.66 -7.40
N PRO A 190 7.49 -0.39 -8.71
CA PRO A 190 6.59 0.49 -9.45
C PRO A 190 5.21 -0.16 -9.57
N ALA A 191 4.17 0.62 -9.27
CA ALA A 191 2.78 0.20 -9.41
C ALA A 191 1.91 1.34 -9.96
N LEU A 192 1.00 1.00 -10.87
CA LEU A 192 0.05 1.92 -11.51
C LEU A 192 -1.38 1.43 -11.28
N SER A 193 -2.29 2.31 -10.91
CA SER A 193 -3.73 2.01 -10.90
C SER A 193 -4.40 2.57 -12.14
N VAL A 194 -5.04 1.70 -12.92
CA VAL A 194 -5.75 2.04 -14.15
C VAL A 194 -7.25 1.85 -13.91
N PRO A 195 -8.10 2.85 -14.17
CA PRO A 195 -9.55 2.69 -14.02
C PRO A 195 -10.09 1.70 -15.05
N VAL A 196 -10.92 0.76 -14.62
CA VAL A 196 -11.60 -0.23 -15.48
C VAL A 196 -13.10 -0.18 -15.26
N LYS A 197 -13.85 0.03 -16.34
CA LYS A 197 -15.31 0.20 -16.29
C LYS A 197 -16.03 -1.03 -15.72
N LEU A 198 -17.01 -0.82 -14.84
CA LEU A 198 -17.89 -1.87 -14.35
C LEU A 198 -18.84 -2.37 -15.45
N GLN A 199 -19.20 -3.66 -15.40
CA GLN A 199 -20.32 -4.16 -16.20
C GLN A 199 -21.65 -3.67 -15.60
N GLY A 200 -22.51 -3.11 -16.46
CA GLY A 200 -23.82 -2.61 -16.07
C GLY A 200 -23.92 -1.09 -15.96
N GLY A 201 -22.77 -0.38 -15.93
CA GLY A 201 -22.69 1.08 -15.84
C GLY A 201 -23.30 1.67 -14.56
N ALA A 202 -22.93 2.91 -14.27
CA ALA A 202 -23.63 3.77 -13.32
C ALA A 202 -25.08 3.90 -13.78
N LYS A 203 -26.02 3.55 -12.90
CA LYS A 203 -27.45 3.76 -13.15
C LYS A 203 -27.84 5.18 -12.80
N GLU A 204 -27.16 5.75 -11.81
CA GLU A 204 -27.34 7.12 -11.34
C GLU A 204 -26.03 7.93 -11.43
N PRO A 205 -26.09 9.28 -11.49
CA PRO A 205 -24.90 10.13 -11.61
C PRO A 205 -23.88 9.97 -10.47
N ASP A 206 -24.34 9.53 -9.30
CA ASP A 206 -23.53 9.31 -8.10
C ASP A 206 -23.02 7.85 -7.99
N ASP A 207 -23.36 6.98 -8.95
CA ASP A 207 -22.90 5.59 -8.96
C ASP A 207 -21.43 5.48 -9.39
N VAL A 208 -20.77 4.46 -8.87
CA VAL A 208 -19.39 4.14 -9.21
C VAL A 208 -19.35 3.47 -10.58
N ASP A 209 -18.67 4.07 -11.54
CA ASP A 209 -18.51 3.52 -12.89
C ASP A 209 -17.26 2.67 -13.09
N PHE A 210 -16.26 2.81 -12.21
CA PHE A 210 -14.92 2.27 -12.42
C PHE A 210 -14.36 1.58 -11.18
N VAL A 211 -13.55 0.56 -11.42
CA VAL A 211 -12.71 -0.12 -10.42
C VAL A 211 -11.26 0.05 -10.82
N GLY A 212 -10.40 0.40 -9.87
CA GLY A 212 -8.96 0.49 -10.11
C GLY A 212 -8.33 -0.90 -10.28
N MET A 213 -7.60 -1.11 -11.38
CA MET A 213 -6.78 -2.29 -11.63
C MET A 213 -5.31 -1.89 -11.54
N GLN A 214 -4.61 -2.55 -10.62
CA GLN A 214 -3.21 -2.33 -10.34
C GLN A 214 -2.34 -3.16 -11.27
N VAL A 215 -1.38 -2.51 -11.91
CA VAL A 215 -0.27 -3.10 -12.65
C VAL A 215 0.99 -2.94 -11.80
N ILE A 216 1.67 -4.03 -11.47
CA ILE A 216 2.91 -4.01 -10.68
C ILE A 216 4.03 -4.59 -11.55
N GLY A 217 5.12 -3.85 -11.68
CA GLY A 217 6.33 -4.28 -12.39
C GLY A 217 7.49 -4.56 -11.45
N GLN A 218 8.58 -5.08 -12.02
CA GLN A 218 9.84 -5.23 -11.29
C GLN A 218 10.47 -3.86 -10.99
N PHE A 219 11.30 -3.79 -9.95
CA PHE A 219 12.07 -2.60 -9.59
C PHE A 219 12.74 -1.96 -10.80
N GLY A 220 12.43 -0.68 -11.04
CA GLY A 220 12.98 0.14 -12.13
C GLY A 220 12.34 -0.08 -13.50
N ASP A 221 11.30 -0.91 -13.61
CA ASP A 221 10.58 -1.19 -14.86
C ASP A 221 9.32 -0.32 -15.03
N ASP A 222 9.42 0.96 -14.66
CA ASP A 222 8.33 1.93 -14.74
C ASP A 222 7.78 2.08 -16.16
N ALA A 223 8.64 1.96 -17.17
CA ALA A 223 8.27 2.06 -18.58
C ALA A 223 7.27 0.96 -18.97
N LEU A 224 7.57 -0.30 -18.63
CA LEU A 224 6.67 -1.42 -18.93
C LEU A 224 5.34 -1.28 -18.17
N VAL A 225 5.38 -0.85 -16.91
CA VAL A 225 4.16 -0.61 -16.11
C VAL A 225 3.25 0.41 -16.79
N LEU A 226 3.83 1.50 -17.31
CA LEU A 226 3.08 2.53 -18.05
C LEU A 226 2.57 2.01 -19.41
N GLU A 227 3.38 1.25 -20.14
CA GLU A 227 2.98 0.63 -21.42
C GLU A 227 1.78 -0.31 -21.25
N VAL A 228 1.83 -1.19 -20.25
CA VAL A 228 0.71 -2.08 -19.91
C VAL A 228 -0.51 -1.26 -19.48
N GLY A 229 -0.32 -0.16 -18.76
CA GLY A 229 -1.41 0.75 -18.42
C GLY A 229 -2.14 1.30 -19.65
N GLN A 230 -1.39 1.71 -20.68
CA GLN A 230 -1.94 2.17 -21.96
C GLN A 230 -2.67 1.05 -22.71
N VAL A 231 -2.19 -0.19 -22.63
CA VAL A 231 -2.87 -1.35 -23.21
C VAL A 231 -4.24 -1.54 -22.55
N ILE A 232 -4.29 -1.52 -21.21
CA ILE A 232 -5.54 -1.65 -20.44
C ILE A 232 -6.53 -0.52 -20.77
N GLU A 233 -6.05 0.71 -20.94
CA GLU A 233 -6.89 1.85 -21.35
C GLU A 233 -7.48 1.64 -22.77
N LYS A 234 -6.65 1.23 -23.74
CA LYS A 234 -7.10 1.00 -25.13
C LYS A 234 -8.13 -0.12 -25.24
N LEU A 235 -7.98 -1.20 -24.48
CA LEU A 235 -8.94 -2.31 -24.47
C LEU A 235 -10.35 -1.84 -24.08
N GLN A 236 -10.45 -0.86 -23.20
CA GLN A 236 -11.75 -0.32 -22.77
C GLN A 236 -12.40 0.59 -23.81
N SER A 237 -11.60 1.25 -24.66
CA SER A 237 -12.13 2.08 -25.75
C SER A 237 -12.68 1.28 -26.92
N THR A 238 -12.29 0.01 -27.05
CA THR A 238 -12.72 -0.89 -28.14
C THR A 238 -14.05 -1.59 -27.81
N ASP A 239 -14.40 -1.67 -26.52
CA ASP A 239 -15.66 -2.23 -26.00
C ASP A 239 -16.82 -1.20 -25.95
N ALA A 240 -16.62 0.03 -26.46
CA ALA A 240 -17.59 1.13 -26.49
C ALA A 240 -18.13 1.39 -27.91
#